data_AF-A0A438DBW4-F1
#
_entry.id   AF-A0A438DBW4-F1
#
_cell.length_a   1.000
_cell.length_b   1.000
_cell.length_c   1.000
_cell.angle_alpha   90.00
_cell.angle_beta   90.00
_cell.angle_gamma   90.00
#
_symmetry.space_group_name_H-M   'P 1'
#
loop_
_entity.id
_entity.type
_entity.pdbx_description
1 polymer ?
#
loop_
_entity_poly.entity_id
_entity_poly.type
_entity_poly.pdbx_seq_one_letter_code
_entity_poly.pdbx_strand_id
1 'polypeptide(L)'
;MKKLLPIVDASSSYSGAFDDVLELLVRASRSLPEAVMMMIPEAWQNDKNMDSDRKALYEYFSALLEPWDGSALISFTDGAILSNKVINGPQDKGNCDICAEV
;
A
#
# COMPACT_ATOMS: atom_id res chain seq x y z
N MET A 1 -4.90 19.20 -10.83
CA MET A 1 -5.77 18.12 -10.35
C MET A 1 -6.81 17.65 -11.37
N LYS A 2 -7.70 18.50 -11.91
CA LYS A 2 -8.78 18.08 -12.82
C LYS A 2 -8.34 17.28 -14.07
N LYS A 3 -7.11 17.50 -14.56
CA LYS A 3 -6.55 16.79 -15.73
C LYS A 3 -6.09 15.36 -15.45
N LEU A 4 -5.89 15.01 -14.18
CA LEU A 4 -5.40 13.68 -13.78
C LEU A 4 -6.56 12.73 -13.49
N LEU A 5 -7.78 13.23 -13.30
CA LEU A 5 -8.93 12.39 -12.97
C LEU A 5 -9.56 11.82 -14.25
N PRO A 6 -10.01 10.55 -14.23
CA PRO A 6 -9.90 9.59 -13.12
C PRO A 6 -8.46 9.05 -12.97
N ILE A 7 -8.01 8.84 -11.73
CA ILE A 7 -6.67 8.26 -11.47
C ILE A 7 -6.63 6.80 -11.94
N VAL A 8 -7.68 6.04 -11.61
CA VAL A 8 -7.84 4.65 -12.00
C VAL A 8 -8.93 4.56 -13.07
N ASP A 9 -8.60 3.99 -14.21
CA ASP A 9 -9.58 3.69 -15.27
C ASP A 9 -10.42 2.45 -14.89
N ALA A 10 -11.73 2.51 -15.13
CA ALA A 10 -12.64 1.40 -14.84
C ALA A 10 -12.37 0.14 -15.69
N SER A 11 -11.64 0.28 -16.80
CA SER A 11 -11.20 -0.82 -17.67
C SER A 11 -9.82 -1.37 -17.32
N SER A 12 -9.12 -0.77 -16.34
CA SER A 12 -7.78 -1.18 -15.93
C SER A 12 -7.80 -2.53 -15.20
N SER A 13 -6.74 -3.31 -15.33
CA SER A 13 -6.55 -4.52 -14.54
C SER A 13 -6.26 -4.15 -13.08
N TYR A 14 -6.41 -5.10 -12.14
CA TYR A 14 -6.01 -4.89 -10.75
C TYR A 14 -4.55 -4.43 -10.61
N SER A 15 -3.65 -4.98 -11.43
CA SER A 15 -2.24 -4.57 -11.46
C SER A 15 -2.01 -3.22 -12.14
N GLY A 16 -2.88 -2.82 -13.08
CA GLY A 16 -2.80 -1.50 -13.72
C GLY A 16 -3.28 -0.41 -12.76
N ALA A 17 -4.45 -0.62 -12.13
CA ALA A 17 -4.93 0.24 -11.05
C ALA A 17 -3.87 0.35 -9.94
N PHE A 18 -3.31 -0.81 -9.56
CA PHE A 18 -1.95 -1.03 -9.07
C PHE A 18 -1.00 0.18 -9.14
N ASP A 19 -0.42 0.23 -10.34
CA ASP A 19 0.60 1.14 -10.78
C ASP A 19 0.09 2.58 -10.86
N ASP A 20 -1.17 2.81 -11.23
CA ASP A 20 -1.75 4.16 -11.32
C ASP A 20 -1.71 4.89 -9.97
N VAL A 21 -2.10 4.20 -8.88
CA VAL A 21 -2.08 4.74 -7.52
C VAL A 21 -0.65 4.87 -7.02
N LEU A 22 0.21 3.88 -7.29
CA LEU A 22 1.62 3.92 -6.90
C LEU A 22 2.35 5.11 -7.55
N GLU A 23 2.14 5.32 -8.85
CA GLU A 23 2.71 6.44 -9.58
C GLU A 23 2.20 7.76 -8.99
N LEU A 24 0.89 7.87 -8.70
CA LEU A 24 0.35 9.08 -8.09
C LEU A 24 1.05 9.41 -6.76
N LEU A 25 1.25 8.43 -5.87
CA LEU A 25 1.91 8.65 -4.58
C LEU A 25 3.36 9.10 -4.75
N VAL A 26 4.11 8.44 -5.65
CA VAL A 26 5.51 8.79 -5.93
C VAL A 26 5.60 10.20 -6.53
N ARG A 27 4.73 10.54 -7.48
CA ARG A 27 4.65 11.87 -8.09
C ARG A 27 4.17 12.94 -7.10
N ALA A 28 3.44 12.56 -6.06
CA ALA A 28 3.02 13.41 -4.95
C ALA A 28 4.11 13.59 -3.87
N SER A 29 5.36 13.26 -4.17
CA SER A 29 6.55 13.43 -3.31
C SER A 29 6.72 12.39 -2.20
N ARG A 30 6.03 11.24 -2.26
CA ARG A 30 6.38 10.09 -1.43
C ARG A 30 7.55 9.34 -2.05
N SER A 31 8.45 8.80 -1.24
CA SER A 31 9.49 7.90 -1.77
C SER A 31 8.86 6.58 -2.24
N LEU A 32 9.47 5.89 -3.21
CA LEU A 32 8.95 4.61 -3.69
C LEU A 32 8.79 3.57 -2.56
N PRO A 33 9.76 3.39 -1.63
CA PRO A 33 9.58 2.50 -0.49
C PRO A 33 8.44 2.92 0.45
N GLU A 34 8.27 4.22 0.67
CA GLU A 34 7.20 4.76 1.51
C GLU A 34 5.82 4.53 0.87
N ALA A 35 5.67 4.79 -0.43
CA ALA A 35 4.43 4.53 -1.15
C ALA A 35 4.07 3.04 -1.11
N VAL A 36 5.04 2.14 -1.30
CA VAL A 36 4.83 0.69 -1.18
C VAL A 36 4.47 0.28 0.26
N MET A 37 5.06 0.91 1.28
CA MET A 37 4.69 0.66 2.69
C MET A 37 3.29 1.17 3.04
N MET A 38 2.85 2.28 2.42
CA MET A 38 1.48 2.80 2.57
C MET A 38 0.46 1.88 1.91
N MET A 39 0.72 1.45 0.67
CA MET A 39 -0.22 0.64 -0.11
C MET A 39 -0.27 -0.80 0.38
N ILE A 40 0.86 -1.36 0.80
CA ILE A 40 0.96 -2.74 1.26
C ILE A 40 1.74 -2.72 2.57
N PRO A 41 1.10 -2.41 3.69
CA PRO A 41 1.75 -2.52 4.99
C PRO A 41 2.08 -3.99 5.31
N GLU A 42 3.08 -4.21 6.14
CA GLU A 42 3.28 -5.54 6.76
C GLU A 42 2.27 -5.75 7.89
N ALA A 43 2.09 -6.98 8.38
CA ALA A 43 1.21 -7.25 9.51
C ALA A 43 1.75 -6.59 10.80
N TRP A 44 1.19 -5.44 11.18
CA TRP A 44 1.73 -4.59 12.26
C TRP A 44 0.85 -4.56 13.53
N GLN A 45 -0.46 -4.77 13.42
CA GLN A 45 -1.40 -4.57 14.54
C GLN A 45 -1.10 -5.48 15.74
N ASN A 46 -0.84 -6.75 15.46
CA ASN A 46 -0.63 -7.80 16.47
C ASN A 46 0.83 -8.15 16.70
N ASP A 47 1.77 -7.45 16.06
CA ASP A 47 3.19 -7.67 16.29
C ASP A 47 3.61 -7.07 17.65
N LYS A 48 4.04 -7.94 18.57
CA LYS A 48 4.51 -7.57 19.91
C LYS A 48 5.98 -7.16 19.92
N ASN A 49 6.73 -7.48 18.87
CA ASN A 49 8.15 -7.21 18.75
C ASN A 49 8.43 -5.98 17.88
N MET A 50 7.38 -5.38 17.28
CA MET A 50 7.52 -4.19 16.47
C MET A 50 7.82 -2.97 17.33
N ASP A 51 8.75 -2.16 16.86
CA ASP A 51 9.08 -0.86 17.44
C ASP A 51 7.85 0.07 17.49
N SER A 52 7.72 0.85 18.57
CA SER A 52 6.56 1.71 18.80
C SER A 52 6.41 2.81 17.74
N ASP A 53 7.52 3.38 17.26
CA ASP A 53 7.48 4.45 16.27
C ASP A 53 7.06 3.90 14.90
N ARG A 54 7.52 2.68 14.57
CA ARG A 54 7.09 1.97 13.36
C ARG A 54 5.60 1.63 13.40
N LYS A 55 5.11 1.18 14.56
CA LYS A 55 3.69 0.88 14.76
C LYS A 55 2.81 2.13 14.58
N ALA A 56 3.23 3.25 15.18
CA ALA A 56 2.55 4.53 15.03
C ALA A 56 2.55 5.04 13.57
N LEU A 57 3.64 4.78 12.82
CA LEU A 57 3.70 5.10 11.39
C LEU A 57 2.67 4.30 10.57
N TYR A 58 2.55 2.99 10.81
CA TYR A 58 1.55 2.16 10.13
C TYR A 58 0.12 2.51 10.53
N GLU A 59 -0.11 2.87 11.79
CA GLU A 59 -1.40 3.38 12.27
C GLU A 59 -1.78 4.68 11.52
N TYR A 60 -0.84 5.61 11.37
CA TYR A 60 -1.03 6.83 10.58
C TYR A 60 -1.37 6.51 9.11
N PHE A 61 -0.65 5.59 8.47
CA PHE A 61 -0.94 5.18 7.09
C PHE A 61 -2.31 4.51 6.94
N SER A 62 -2.73 3.70 7.92
CA SER A 62 -4.04 3.04 7.92
C SER A 62 -5.21 4.02 7.93
N ALA A 63 -5.02 5.22 8.46
CA ALA A 63 -6.03 6.29 8.43
C ALA A 63 -6.09 7.04 7.08
N LEU A 64 -5.11 6.85 6.20
CA LEU A 64 -5.02 7.55 4.91
C LEU A 64 -5.45 6.71 3.72
N LEU A 65 -5.12 5.42 3.74
CA LEU A 65 -5.34 4.51 2.62
C LEU A 65 -5.65 3.11 3.16
N GLU A 66 -6.70 2.49 2.61
CA GLU A 66 -6.96 1.08 2.85
C GLU A 66 -5.82 0.23 2.27
N PRO A 67 -5.31 -0.76 3.03
CA PRO A 67 -4.30 -1.69 2.52
C PRO A 67 -4.76 -2.41 1.26
N TRP A 68 -3.88 -2.49 0.27
CA TRP A 68 -4.11 -3.32 -0.90
C TRP A 68 -3.81 -4.78 -0.55
N ASP A 69 -4.86 -5.60 -0.48
CA ASP A 69 -4.78 -7.01 -0.16
C ASP A 69 -4.81 -7.90 -1.42
N GLY A 70 -4.24 -9.10 -1.29
CA GLY A 70 -4.15 -10.11 -2.34
C GLY A 70 -2.78 -10.78 -2.41
N SER A 71 -2.75 -12.07 -2.75
CA SER A 71 -1.50 -12.79 -2.99
C SER A 71 -0.80 -12.24 -4.23
N ALA A 72 0.36 -11.62 -4.05
CA ALA A 72 1.11 -11.01 -5.15
C ALA A 72 2.63 -11.00 -4.88
N LEU A 73 3.41 -10.93 -5.96
CA LEU A 73 4.82 -10.56 -5.93
C LEU A 73 4.94 -9.26 -6.73
N ILE A 74 5.38 -8.19 -6.07
CA ILE A 74 5.52 -6.88 -6.69
C ILE A 74 7.00 -6.58 -6.81
N SER A 75 7.45 -6.33 -8.03
CA SER A 75 8.80 -5.87 -8.34
C SER A 75 8.70 -4.41 -8.78
N PHE A 76 9.45 -3.52 -8.13
CA PHE A 76 9.38 -2.07 -8.37
C PHE A 76 10.77 -1.45 -8.44
N THR A 77 10.88 -0.35 -9.17
CA THR A 77 12.13 0.39 -9.35
C THR A 77 11.88 1.89 -9.53
N ASP A 78 12.78 2.71 -9.02
CA ASP A 78 12.85 4.16 -9.23
C ASP A 78 13.92 4.54 -10.28
N GLY A 79 14.49 3.56 -10.97
CA GLY A 79 15.59 3.72 -11.92
C GLY A 79 16.99 3.66 -11.28
N ALA A 80 17.10 3.72 -9.96
CA ALA A 80 18.36 3.54 -9.23
C ALA A 80 18.41 2.19 -8.50
N ILE A 81 17.27 1.75 -7.94
CA ILE A 81 17.15 0.54 -7.13
C ILE A 81 16.08 -0.36 -7.72
N LEU A 82 16.33 -1.67 -7.74
CA LEU A 82 15.32 -2.70 -8.01
C LEU A 82 15.00 -3.41 -6.69
N SER A 83 13.71 -3.54 -6.36
CA SER A 83 13.25 -4.15 -5.12
C SER A 83 12.03 -5.01 -5.35
N ASN A 84 11.87 -6.03 -4.51
CA ASN A 84 10.77 -6.99 -4.59
C ASN A 84 10.06 -7.10 -3.25
N LYS A 85 8.73 -7.18 -3.26
CA LYS A 85 7.90 -7.44 -2.08
C LYS A 85 6.91 -8.56 -2.37
N VAL A 86 6.97 -9.60 -1.54
CA VAL A 86 5.98 -10.69 -1.54
C VAL A 86 4.86 -10.33 -0.58
N ILE A 87 3.63 -10.43 -1.08
CA ILE A 87 2.40 -10.30 -0.32
C ILE A 87 1.79 -11.69 -0.27
N ASN A 88 1.70 -12.22 0.94
CA ASN A 88 0.90 -13.40 1.18
C ASN A 88 -0.55 -12.95 1.32
N GLY A 89 -1.51 -13.70 0.76
CA GLY A 89 -2.94 -13.40 0.85
C GLY A 89 -3.43 -13.18 2.29
N PRO A 90 -4.73 -12.88 2.47
CA PRO A 90 -5.26 -11.99 3.51
C PRO A 90 -4.49 -12.02 4.82
N GLN A 91 -3.81 -10.91 5.09
CA GLN A 91 -3.02 -10.71 6.32
C GLN A 91 -3.92 -10.72 7.57
N ASP A 92 -5.23 -10.46 7.40
CA ASP A 92 -6.24 -10.50 8.44
C ASP A 92 -7.25 -11.62 8.23
N LYS A 93 -6.99 -12.78 8.84
CA LYS A 93 -8.05 -13.77 9.12
C LYS A 93 -8.70 -13.58 10.51
N GLY A 94 -8.43 -12.46 11.18
CA GLY A 94 -8.70 -12.34 12.61
C GLY A 94 -9.41 -11.09 13.10
N ASN A 95 -9.16 -9.88 12.59
CA ASN A 95 -9.61 -8.68 13.32
C ASN A 95 -9.65 -7.35 12.54
N CYS A 96 -10.01 -7.35 11.26
CA CYS A 96 -10.15 -6.07 10.54
C CYS A 96 -11.49 -5.38 10.89
N ASP A 97 -11.57 -4.75 12.06
CA ASP A 97 -12.68 -3.83 12.41
C ASP A 97 -12.60 -2.54 11.56
N ILE A 98 -11.44 -2.22 10.98
CA ILE A 98 -11.25 -1.07 10.06
C ILE A 98 -11.77 -1.35 8.65
N CYS A 99 -11.89 -2.61 8.22
CA CYS A 99 -12.41 -2.98 6.90
C CYS A 99 -13.94 -2.95 6.84
N ALA A 100 -14.63 -2.76 7.98
CA ALA A 100 -16.08 -2.85 8.09
C ALA A 100 -16.80 -1.49 8.10
N GLU A 101 -16.08 -0.36 8.17
CA GLU A 101 -16.68 0.98 8.28
C GLU A 101 -16.13 2.00 7.27
N VAL A 102 -15.99 1.59 5.99
CA VAL A 102 -15.90 2.52 4.85
C VAL A 102 -16.84 2.09 3.74
#